data_AF-A0A9D6DI43-F1
#
_entry.id   AF-A0A9D6DI43-F1
#
_cell.length_a   1.000
_cell.length_b   1.000
_cell.length_c   1.000
_cell.angle_alpha   90.00
_cell.angle_beta   90.00
_cell.angle_gamma   90.00
#
_symmetry.space_group_name_H-M   'P 1'
#
loop_
_entity.id
_entity.type
_entity.pdbx_description
1 polymer ?
#
loop_
_entity_poly.entity_id
_entity_poly.type
_entity_poly.pdbx_seq_one_letter_code
_entity_poly.pdbx_strand_id
1 'polypeptide(L)'
;MSLAPLLADARRQGYAVGAFSCLNLETAAGIVAAAQDLRAPAVIAFTARHAAWVNLPALAAAVRSLAARADVPLALHLDHAKETAVVETAMEAGFTSVMFDGSGLPYA
;
A
#
# COMPACT_ATOMS: atom_id res chain seq x y z
N MET A 1 5.95 -6.98 -2.63
CA MET A 1 6.67 -7.43 -1.42
C MET A 1 5.85 -7.07 -0.17
N SER A 2 5.98 -7.76 0.96
CA SER A 2 5.31 -7.36 2.21
C SER A 2 6.00 -6.15 2.87
N LEU A 3 5.24 -5.35 3.63
CA LEU A 3 5.76 -4.12 4.24
C LEU A 3 6.76 -4.37 5.38
N ALA A 4 6.58 -5.45 6.15
CA ALA A 4 7.43 -5.77 7.30
C ALA A 4 8.93 -5.86 6.99
N PRO A 5 9.40 -6.65 6.00
CA PRO A 5 10.83 -6.69 5.66
C PRO A 5 11.37 -5.35 5.14
N LEU A 6 10.52 -4.57 4.47
CA LEU A 6 10.87 -3.26 3.91
C LEU A 6 11.13 -2.24 5.03
N LEU A 7 10.28 -2.23 6.08
CA LEU A 7 10.49 -1.41 7.28
C LEU A 7 11.64 -1.92 8.16
N ALA A 8 11.86 -3.24 8.22
CA ALA A 8 12.99 -3.80 8.97
C ALA A 8 14.33 -3.38 8.36
N ASP A 9 14.44 -3.34 7.03
CA ASP A 9 15.60 -2.81 6.33
C ASP A 9 15.79 -1.32 6.60
N ALA A 10 14.73 -0.52 6.44
CA ALA A 10 14.73 0.92 6.70
C ALA A 10 15.19 1.26 8.13
N ARG A 11 14.66 0.55 9.13
CA ARG A 11 15.05 0.72 10.53
C ARG A 11 16.51 0.35 10.79
N ARG A 12 17.02 -0.71 10.15
CA ARG A 12 18.42 -1.13 10.29
C ARG A 12 19.38 -0.13 9.65
N GLN A 13 19.01 0.44 8.51
CA GLN A 13 19.85 1.36 7.75
C GLN A 13 19.66 2.84 8.13
N GLY A 14 18.66 3.16 8.97
CA GLY A 14 18.44 4.52 9.47
C GLY A 14 17.77 5.45 8.45
N TYR A 15 16.88 4.93 7.59
CA TYR A 15 16.10 5.73 6.66
C TYR A 15 14.59 5.48 6.83
N ALA A 16 13.77 6.31 6.17
CA ALA A 16 12.32 6.18 6.14
C ALA A 16 11.83 5.78 4.74
N VAL A 17 10.74 5.03 4.68
CA VAL A 17 10.10 4.64 3.42
C VAL A 17 8.89 5.52 3.21
N GLY A 18 8.82 6.19 2.05
CA GLY A 18 7.65 6.98 1.69
C GLY A 18 6.42 6.10 1.46
N ALA A 19 5.29 6.47 2.10
CA ALA A 19 3.98 5.92 1.82
C ALA A 19 3.14 6.97 1.09
N PHE A 20 2.80 6.68 -0.16
CA PHE A 20 2.15 7.63 -1.06
C PHE A 20 0.73 7.19 -1.37
N SER A 21 -0.23 8.11 -1.20
CA SER A 21 -1.63 7.83 -1.49
C SER A 21 -1.85 7.61 -2.99
N CYS A 22 -2.54 6.51 -3.30
CA CYS A 22 -2.91 6.10 -4.64
C CYS A 22 -4.43 6.18 -4.80
N LEU A 23 -4.85 6.92 -5.83
CA LEU A 23 -6.26 7.19 -6.15
C LEU A 23 -6.73 6.37 -7.36
N ASN A 24 -5.84 6.21 -8.34
CA ASN A 24 -6.10 5.62 -9.64
C ASN A 24 -4.80 5.08 -10.25
N LEU A 25 -4.88 4.58 -11.50
CA LEU A 25 -3.74 3.98 -12.17
C LEU A 25 -2.64 5.01 -12.50
N GLU A 26 -3.01 6.24 -12.80
CA GLU A 26 -2.09 7.33 -13.10
C GLU A 26 -1.21 7.68 -11.90
N THR A 27 -1.83 7.81 -10.71
CA THR A 27 -1.09 8.01 -9.46
C THR A 27 -0.19 6.83 -9.11
N ALA A 28 -0.66 5.59 -9.33
CA ALA A 28 0.16 4.40 -9.15
C ALA A 28 1.39 4.40 -10.06
N ALA A 29 1.19 4.69 -11.35
CA ALA A 29 2.26 4.76 -12.33
C ALA A 29 3.28 5.85 -11.98
N GLY A 30 2.82 7.02 -11.51
CA GLY A 30 3.69 8.10 -11.04
C GLY A 30 4.55 7.70 -9.83
N ILE A 31 3.95 7.02 -8.84
CA ILE A 31 4.69 6.51 -7.66
C ILE A 31 5.74 5.48 -8.10
N VAL A 32 5.37 4.53 -8.97
CA VAL A 32 6.29 3.51 -9.48
C VAL A 32 7.44 4.15 -10.26
N ALA A 33 7.15 5.11 -11.15
CA ALA A 33 8.16 5.82 -11.91
C ALA A 33 9.15 6.55 -11.00
N ALA A 34 8.66 7.35 -10.05
CA ALA A 34 9.50 8.08 -9.11
C ALA A 34 10.36 7.13 -8.24
N ALA A 35 9.79 6.02 -7.78
CA ALA A 35 10.52 5.03 -6.99
C ALA A 35 11.66 4.40 -7.80
N GLN A 36 11.43 4.09 -9.08
CA GLN A 36 12.46 3.56 -9.98
C GLN A 36 13.56 4.59 -10.27
N ASP A 37 13.19 5.82 -10.60
CA ASP A 37 14.13 6.89 -10.94
C ASP A 37 15.07 7.20 -9.77
N LEU A 38 14.53 7.18 -8.55
CA LEU A 38 15.28 7.40 -7.32
C LEU A 38 15.94 6.13 -6.76
N ARG A 39 15.70 4.97 -7.38
CA ARG A 39 16.12 3.64 -6.87
C ARG A 39 15.77 3.44 -5.40
N ALA A 40 14.59 3.87 -5.00
CA ALA A 40 14.14 3.90 -3.61
C ALA A 40 12.94 2.98 -3.38
N PRO A 41 12.84 2.33 -2.20
CA PRO A 41 11.65 1.59 -1.84
C PRO A 41 10.47 2.53 -1.57
N ALA A 42 9.25 2.09 -1.87
CA ALA A 42 8.05 2.87 -1.64
C ALA A 42 6.83 2.02 -1.25
N VAL A 43 5.87 2.65 -0.58
CA VAL A 43 4.57 2.07 -0.29
C VAL A 43 3.50 2.78 -1.12
N ILE A 44 2.72 2.00 -1.86
CA ILE A 44 1.55 2.47 -2.61
C ILE A 44 0.34 2.25 -1.71
N ALA A 45 -0.18 3.33 -1.13
CA ALA A 45 -1.19 3.29 -0.07
C ALA A 45 -2.58 3.67 -0.61
N PHE A 46 -3.60 2.88 -0.27
CA PHE A 46 -4.98 3.13 -0.64
C PHE A 46 -5.81 3.36 0.61
N THR A 47 -6.45 4.51 0.74
CA THR A 47 -7.37 4.72 1.87
C THR A 47 -8.63 3.88 1.70
N ALA A 48 -9.10 3.28 2.78
CA ALA A 48 -10.37 2.57 2.83
C ALA A 48 -11.57 3.43 2.36
N ARG A 49 -11.46 4.77 2.43
CA ARG A 49 -12.49 5.69 1.91
C ARG A 49 -12.69 5.55 0.39
N HIS A 50 -11.69 5.08 -0.37
CA HIS A 50 -11.81 4.85 -1.80
C HIS A 50 -12.63 3.61 -2.13
N ALA A 51 -12.77 2.65 -1.20
CA ALA A 51 -13.52 1.42 -1.42
C ALA A 51 -15.02 1.67 -1.68
N ALA A 52 -15.56 2.82 -1.28
CA ALA A 52 -16.96 3.18 -1.52
C ALA A 52 -17.29 3.50 -3.00
N TRP A 53 -16.28 3.77 -3.83
CA TRP A 53 -16.48 4.20 -5.22
C TRP A 53 -15.46 3.60 -6.21
N VAL A 54 -14.53 2.78 -5.71
CA VAL A 54 -13.56 2.05 -6.54
C VAL A 54 -13.67 0.56 -6.25
N ASN A 55 -13.65 -0.25 -7.31
CA ASN A 55 -13.50 -1.70 -7.18
C ASN A 55 -12.08 -2.02 -6.69
N LEU A 56 -11.94 -2.21 -5.38
CA LEU A 56 -10.66 -2.41 -4.70
C LEU A 56 -9.87 -3.62 -5.25
N PRO A 57 -10.49 -4.79 -5.51
CA PRO A 57 -9.81 -5.89 -6.20
C PRO A 57 -9.24 -5.54 -7.57
N ALA A 58 -10.02 -4.85 -8.41
CA ALA A 58 -9.58 -4.46 -9.76
C ALA A 58 -8.39 -3.48 -9.71
N LEU A 59 -8.47 -2.49 -8.82
CA LEU A 59 -7.40 -1.54 -8.61
C LEU A 59 -6.13 -2.22 -8.09
N ALA A 60 -6.26 -3.11 -7.10
CA ALA A 60 -5.14 -3.87 -6.57
C ALA A 60 -4.48 -4.73 -7.66
N ALA A 61 -5.26 -5.42 -8.50
CA ALA A 61 -4.72 -6.21 -9.60
C ALA A 61 -3.91 -5.35 -10.58
N ALA A 62 -4.42 -4.18 -10.96
CA ALA A 62 -3.73 -3.26 -11.88
C ALA A 62 -2.44 -2.72 -11.27
N VAL A 63 -2.47 -2.27 -10.02
CA VAL A 63 -1.27 -1.73 -9.34
C VAL A 63 -0.25 -2.81 -9.05
N ARG A 64 -0.67 -4.04 -8.71
CA ARG A 64 0.25 -5.18 -8.59
C ARG A 64 0.95 -5.48 -9.90
N SER A 65 0.23 -5.38 -11.03
CA SER A 65 0.83 -5.55 -12.35
C SER A 65 1.90 -4.50 -12.64
N LEU A 66 1.65 -3.22 -12.31
CA LEU A 66 2.66 -2.16 -12.41
C LEU A 66 3.86 -2.41 -11.50
N ALA A 67 3.60 -2.72 -10.23
CA ALA A 67 4.65 -2.94 -9.23
C ALA A 67 5.52 -4.17 -9.53
N ALA A 68 4.97 -5.22 -10.15
CA ALA A 68 5.71 -6.42 -10.53
C ALA A 68 6.76 -6.18 -11.64
N ARG A 69 6.65 -5.08 -12.37
CA ARG A 69 7.61 -4.67 -13.41
C ARG A 69 8.68 -3.72 -12.89
N ALA A 70 8.61 -3.33 -11.62
CA ALA A 70 9.55 -2.39 -11.02
C ALA A 70 10.78 -3.11 -10.48
N ASP A 71 11.96 -2.52 -10.69
CA ASP A 71 13.24 -3.04 -10.17
C ASP A 71 13.52 -2.63 -8.71
N VAL A 72 12.55 -1.95 -8.07
CA VAL A 72 12.65 -1.47 -6.68
C VAL A 72 11.61 -2.12 -5.76
N PRO A 73 11.89 -2.23 -4.45
CA PRO A 73 10.93 -2.83 -3.52
C PRO A 73 9.66 -1.98 -3.36
N LEU A 74 8.51 -2.56 -3.71
CA LEU A 74 7.20 -1.92 -3.56
C LEU A 74 6.26 -2.76 -2.69
N ALA A 75 5.58 -2.09 -1.76
CA ALA A 75 4.50 -2.65 -0.95
C ALA A 75 3.16 -1.99 -1.32
N LEU A 76 2.08 -2.78 -1.30
CA LEU A 76 0.72 -2.27 -1.45
C LEU A 76 0.06 -2.29 -0.07
N HIS A 77 -0.46 -1.14 0.36
CA HIS A 77 -0.97 -0.93 1.70
C HIS A 77 -2.41 -0.45 1.70
N LEU A 78 -3.28 -1.09 2.50
CA LEU A 78 -4.60 -0.58 2.82
C LEU A 78 -4.47 0.33 4.03
N ASP A 79 -4.85 1.59 3.87
CA ASP A 79 -4.66 2.66 4.83
C ASP A 79 -5.98 3.00 5.56
N HIS A 80 -5.90 3.13 6.88
CA HIS A 80 -7.00 3.52 7.78
C HIS A 80 -8.34 2.76 7.60
N ALA A 81 -8.31 1.43 7.54
CA ALA A 81 -9.53 0.62 7.50
C ALA A 81 -10.24 0.60 8.85
N LYS A 82 -11.54 0.91 8.88
CA LYS A 82 -12.36 0.91 10.12
C LYS A 82 -13.18 -0.35 10.32
N GLU A 83 -13.33 -1.15 9.27
CA GLU A 83 -14.16 -2.34 9.24
C GLU A 83 -13.29 -3.54 8.87
N THR A 84 -13.41 -4.64 9.61
CA THR A 84 -12.65 -5.86 9.38
C THR A 84 -12.96 -6.47 8.01
N ALA A 85 -14.20 -6.36 7.53
CA ALA A 85 -14.61 -6.82 6.21
C ALA A 85 -13.80 -6.15 5.07
N VAL A 86 -13.44 -4.87 5.23
CA VAL A 86 -12.60 -4.16 4.25
C VAL A 86 -11.16 -4.67 4.30
N VAL A 87 -10.66 -5.00 5.48
CA VAL A 87 -9.33 -5.61 5.67
C VAL A 87 -9.28 -6.98 4.99
N GLU A 88 -10.28 -7.84 5.22
CA GLU A 88 -10.42 -9.15 4.59
C GLU A 88 -10.46 -9.03 3.07
N THR A 89 -11.31 -8.15 2.54
CA THR A 89 -11.40 -7.88 1.10
C THR A 89 -10.06 -7.44 0.50
N ALA A 90 -9.31 -6.59 1.20
CA ALA A 90 -8.00 -6.14 0.73
C ALA A 90 -6.96 -7.28 0.76
N MET A 91 -6.98 -8.13 1.78
CA MET A 91 -6.11 -9.30 1.84
C MET A 91 -6.39 -10.25 0.67
N GLU A 92 -7.66 -10.53 0.38
CA GLU A 92 -8.09 -11.34 -0.76
C GLU A 92 -7.71 -10.71 -2.11
N ALA A 93 -7.78 -9.38 -2.21
CA ALA A 93 -7.34 -8.61 -3.37
C ALA A 93 -5.82 -8.60 -3.60
N GLY A 94 -5.04 -9.17 -2.67
CA GLY A 94 -3.59 -9.30 -2.79
C GLY A 94 -2.81 -8.08 -2.30
N PHE A 95 -3.39 -7.27 -1.41
CA PHE A 95 -2.62 -6.29 -0.65
C PHE A 95 -1.54 -6.97 0.17
N THR A 96 -0.37 -6.34 0.26
CA THR A 96 0.78 -6.92 0.97
C THR A 96 0.96 -6.35 2.37
N SER A 97 0.09 -5.41 2.76
CA SER A 97 0.00 -4.80 4.06
C SER A 97 -1.38 -4.14 4.24
N VAL A 98 -1.85 -4.10 5.48
CA VAL A 98 -3.14 -3.49 5.87
C VAL A 98 -2.98 -2.77 7.20
N MET A 99 -3.73 -1.68 7.39
CA MET A 99 -3.86 -0.95 8.66
C MET A 99 -5.33 -0.91 9.07
N PHE A 100 -5.65 -1.59 10.16
CA PHE A 100 -6.92 -1.40 10.87
C PHE A 100 -6.78 -0.24 11.84
N ASP A 101 -7.59 0.80 11.66
CA ASP A 101 -7.59 2.00 12.48
C ASP A 101 -8.67 1.90 13.56
N GLY A 102 -8.29 1.25 14.66
CA GLY A 102 -9.05 1.19 15.90
C GLY A 102 -8.76 2.35 16.85
N SER A 103 -8.08 3.42 16.42
CA SER A 103 -7.65 4.51 17.32
C SER A 103 -8.81 5.25 18.01
N GLY A 104 -10.02 5.16 17.44
CA GLY A 104 -11.25 5.69 18.05
C GLY A 104 -11.96 4.71 19.00
N LEU A 105 -11.47 3.48 19.17
CA LEU A 105 -12.04 2.48 20.07
C LEU A 105 -11.43 2.61 21.48
N PRO A 106 -12.14 2.14 22.53
CA PRO A 106 -11.56 2.01 23.86
C PRO A 106 -10.34 1.08 23.86
N TYR A 107 -9.36 1.36 24.73
CA TYR A 107 -8.10 0.61 24.80
C TYR A 107 -8.24 -0.84 25.31
N ALA A 108 -9.27 -1.10 26.13
CA ALA A 108 -9.64 -2.35 26.81
C ALA A 108 -8.57 -3.46 26.93
#